data_AF-X0WQ85-F1
#
_entry.id   AF-X0WQ85-F1
#
_cell.length_a   1.000
_cell.length_b   1.000
_cell.length_c   1.000
_cell.angle_alpha   90.00
_cell.angle_beta   90.00
_cell.angle_gamma   90.00
#
_symmetry.space_group_name_H-M   'P 1'
#
loop_
_entity.id
_entity.type
_entity.pdbx_description
1 polymer ?
#
loop_
_entity_poly.entity_id
_entity_poly.type
_entity_poly.pdbx_seq_one_letter_code
_entity_poly.pdbx_strand_id
1 'polypeptide(L)'
;DMIASMKTFLFEMEKADLKGKVGAAFGSYGWSGESVQMMTDTMKHIFGMNVIEPGLKMLRRPGEGGLKQCQEFGRKIADKVKNRR
;
A
#
# COMPACT_ATOMS: atom_id res chain seq x y z
N ASP A 1 15.10 0.78 -2.04
CA ASP A 1 15.07 -0.29 -1.03
C ASP A 1 14.05 0.02 0.05
N MET A 2 13.51 -1.01 0.70
CA MET A 2 12.57 -0.95 1.81
C MET A 2 13.32 -1.03 3.14
N ILE A 3 12.92 -0.22 4.13
CA ILE A 3 13.53 -0.27 5.47
C ILE A 3 13.37 -1.65 6.10
N ALA A 4 14.38 -2.09 6.87
CA ALA A 4 14.42 -3.43 7.45
C ALA A 4 13.17 -3.77 8.27
N SER A 5 12.66 -2.82 9.05
CA SER A 5 11.44 -3.00 9.86
C SER A 5 10.21 -3.32 9.02
N MET A 6 10.08 -2.75 7.81
CA MET A 6 8.96 -3.06 6.92
C MET A 6 9.12 -4.44 6.27
N LYS A 7 10.34 -4.88 5.97
CA LYS A 7 10.61 -6.26 5.51
C LYS A 7 10.19 -7.27 6.58
N THR A 8 10.60 -7.04 7.84
CA THR A 8 10.18 -7.86 8.99
C THR A 8 8.66 -7.86 9.16
N PHE A 9 8.01 -6.70 9.03
CA PHE A 9 6.56 -6.59 9.14
C PHE A 9 5.82 -7.40 8.06
N LEU A 10 6.25 -7.32 6.81
CA LEU A 10 5.68 -8.12 5.72
C LEU A 10 5.83 -9.63 5.97
N PHE A 11 6.99 -10.07 6.46
CA PHE A 11 7.22 -11.47 6.79
C PHE A 11 6.30 -11.97 7.89
N GLU A 12 6.08 -11.16 8.93
CA GLU A 12 5.12 -11.53 9.99
C GLU A 12 3.68 -11.53 9.49
N MET A 13 3.31 -10.62 8.57
CA MET A 13 1.98 -10.58 7.96
C MET A 13 1.68 -11.79 7.07
N GLU A 14 2.69 -12.43 6.47
CA GLU A 14 2.51 -13.66 5.68
C GLU A 14 1.84 -14.79 6.50
N LYS A 15 2.07 -14.80 7.81
CA LYS A 15 1.48 -15.78 8.73
C LYS A 15 0.00 -15.53 9.01
N ALA A 16 -0.55 -14.37 8.61
CA ALA A 16 -1.95 -14.03 8.77
C ALA A 16 -2.76 -14.45 7.52
N ASP A 17 -4.02 -14.87 7.73
CA ASP A 17 -4.93 -15.18 6.63
C ASP A 17 -5.47 -13.90 5.97
N LEU A 18 -4.67 -13.36 5.05
CA LEU A 18 -4.93 -12.12 4.33
C LEU A 18 -5.61 -12.34 2.97
N LYS A 19 -5.83 -13.59 2.56
CA LYS A 19 -6.36 -13.91 1.23
C LYS A 19 -7.75 -13.27 1.02
N GLY A 20 -7.90 -12.60 -0.11
CA GLY A 20 -9.13 -11.90 -0.50
C GLY A 20 -9.48 -10.67 0.35
N LYS A 21 -8.66 -10.30 1.35
CA LYS A 21 -8.81 -9.02 2.09
C LYS A 21 -8.44 -7.85 1.18
N VAL A 22 -8.94 -6.65 1.48
CA VAL A 22 -8.54 -5.44 0.74
C VAL A 22 -7.14 -5.03 1.16
N GLY A 23 -6.25 -4.81 0.19
CA GLY A 23 -4.88 -4.33 0.43
C GLY A 23 -4.63 -2.98 -0.24
N ALA A 24 -3.74 -2.17 0.33
CA ALA A 24 -3.29 -0.92 -0.27
C ALA A 24 -1.92 -0.54 0.29
N ALA A 25 -0.99 -0.15 -0.57
CA ALA A 25 0.33 0.32 -0.18
C ALA A 25 0.46 1.81 -0.48
N PHE A 26 1.19 2.52 0.40
CA PHE A 26 1.54 3.91 0.20
C PHE A 26 2.91 4.20 0.82
N GLY A 27 3.56 5.28 0.37
CA GLY A 27 4.82 5.70 0.97
C GLY A 27 5.43 6.92 0.30
N SER A 28 6.31 7.60 1.04
CA SER A 28 7.14 8.67 0.50
C SER A 28 8.49 8.16 0.01
N TYR A 29 9.07 8.77 -1.02
CA TYR A 29 10.38 8.40 -1.57
C TYR A 29 11.24 9.60 -1.96
N GLY A 30 12.55 9.37 -2.07
CA GLY A 30 13.53 10.38 -2.52
C GLY A 30 13.87 10.29 -4.01
N TRP A 31 14.01 9.07 -4.54
CA TRP A 31 14.50 8.81 -5.91
C TRP A 31 13.54 7.92 -6.72
N SER A 32 13.50 6.60 -6.46
CA SER A 32 12.78 5.63 -7.32
C SER A 32 11.35 5.29 -6.85
N GLY A 33 11.10 5.27 -5.54
CA GLY A 33 9.77 4.91 -5.00
C GLY A 33 9.36 3.45 -5.26
N GLU A 34 10.32 2.57 -5.55
CA GLU A 34 10.08 1.16 -5.86
C GLU A 34 9.53 0.37 -4.66
N SER A 35 9.81 0.80 -3.44
CA SER A 35 9.35 0.12 -2.22
C SER A 35 7.82 0.02 -2.16
N VAL A 36 7.09 1.01 -2.64
CA VAL A 36 5.61 0.97 -2.71
C VAL A 36 5.15 -0.09 -3.70
N GLN A 37 5.84 -0.23 -4.84
CA GLN A 37 5.52 -1.28 -5.81
C GLN A 37 5.81 -2.66 -5.22
N MET A 38 6.97 -2.85 -4.58
CA MET A 38 7.31 -4.10 -3.89
C MET A 38 6.25 -4.50 -2.86
N MET A 39 5.80 -3.57 -2.00
CA MET A 39 4.72 -3.84 -1.04
C MET A 39 3.41 -4.23 -1.74
N THR A 40 3.05 -3.52 -2.82
CA THR A 40 1.86 -3.77 -3.61
C THR A 40 1.87 -5.18 -4.20
N ASP A 41 3.00 -5.56 -4.80
CA ASP A 41 3.20 -6.87 -5.43
C ASP A 41 3.20 -7.99 -4.39
N THR A 42 3.85 -7.79 -3.23
CA THR A 42 3.81 -8.76 -2.12
C THR A 42 2.38 -9.01 -1.65
N MET A 43 1.60 -7.96 -1.40
CA MET A 43 0.20 -8.13 -0.97
C MET A 43 -0.65 -8.84 -2.03
N LYS A 44 -0.44 -8.54 -3.31
CA LYS A 44 -1.21 -9.11 -4.41
C LYS A 44 -0.86 -10.56 -4.68
N HIS A 45 0.43 -10.86 -4.81
CA HIS A 45 0.91 -12.14 -5.32
C HIS A 45 1.27 -13.14 -4.22
N ILE A 46 1.79 -12.67 -3.08
CA ILE A 46 2.17 -13.54 -1.96
C ILE A 46 0.99 -13.73 -1.02
N PHE A 47 0.35 -12.63 -0.59
CA PHE A 47 -0.76 -12.70 0.37
C PHE A 47 -2.12 -12.95 -0.28
N GLY A 48 -2.24 -12.86 -1.61
CA GLY A 48 -3.50 -13.07 -2.33
C GLY A 48 -4.58 -12.06 -1.99
N MET A 49 -4.21 -10.82 -1.65
CA MET A 49 -5.13 -9.74 -1.32
C MET A 49 -5.76 -9.12 -2.58
N ASN A 50 -6.93 -8.53 -2.41
CA ASN A 50 -7.58 -7.67 -3.40
C ASN A 50 -6.98 -6.25 -3.28
N VAL A 51 -5.83 -6.04 -3.90
CA VAL A 51 -5.03 -4.81 -3.74
C VAL A 51 -5.55 -3.66 -4.63
N ILE A 52 -5.50 -2.44 -4.11
CA ILE A 52 -5.74 -1.21 -4.88
C ILE A 52 -4.44 -0.80 -5.57
N GLU A 53 -4.49 -0.72 -6.89
CA GLU A 53 -3.35 -0.40 -7.76
C GLU A 53 -3.63 0.85 -8.62
N PRO A 54 -2.61 1.67 -8.93
CA PRO A 54 -1.27 1.63 -8.33
C PRO A 54 -1.28 2.10 -6.87
N GLY A 55 -0.33 1.61 -6.06
CA GLY A 55 -0.10 2.12 -4.72
C GLY A 55 0.32 3.60 -4.73
N LEU A 56 0.03 4.33 -3.65
CA LEU A 56 0.28 5.78 -3.59
C LEU A 56 1.77 6.08 -3.32
N LYS A 57 2.42 6.75 -4.26
CA LYS A 57 3.82 7.18 -4.16
C LYS A 57 3.88 8.70 -3.98
N MET A 58 4.51 9.17 -2.91
CA MET A 58 4.70 10.59 -2.63
C MET A 58 6.16 10.99 -2.74
N LEU A 59 6.48 11.97 -3.58
CA LEU A 59 7.84 12.50 -3.65
C LEU A 59 8.10 13.37 -2.41
N ARG A 60 9.05 12.97 -1.57
CA ARG A 60 9.43 13.67 -0.32
C ARG A 60 8.21 13.98 0.56
N ARG A 61 8.24 15.11 1.26
CA ARG A 61 7.15 15.56 2.13
C ARG A 61 5.99 16.11 1.27
N PRO A 62 4.75 15.64 1.47
CA PRO A 62 3.60 16.15 0.74
C PRO A 62 3.30 17.60 1.16
N GLY A 63 3.08 18.47 0.16
CA GLY A 63 2.39 19.75 0.33
C GLY A 63 0.87 19.59 0.28
N GLU A 64 0.12 20.67 0.14
CA GLU A 64 -1.36 20.62 0.13
C GLU A 64 -1.93 19.71 -0.96
N GLY A 65 -1.40 19.77 -2.18
CA GLY A 65 -1.83 18.88 -3.27
C GLY A 65 -1.57 17.41 -2.97
N GLY A 66 -0.45 17.12 -2.32
CA GLY A 66 -0.11 15.75 -1.90
C GLY A 66 -1.02 15.23 -0.79
N LEU A 67 -1.42 16.09 0.15
CA LEU A 67 -2.40 15.72 1.18
C LEU A 67 -3.77 15.40 0.58
N LYS A 68 -4.21 16.14 -0.46
CA LYS A 68 -5.44 15.82 -1.20
C LYS A 68 -5.34 14.44 -1.85
N GLN A 69 -4.21 14.11 -2.48
CA GLN A 69 -3.97 12.78 -3.04
C GLN A 69 -4.05 11.67 -1.99
N CYS A 70 -3.47 11.88 -0.79
CA CYS A 70 -3.60 10.93 0.32
C CYS A 70 -5.06 10.74 0.75
N GLN A 71 -5.84 11.82 0.84
CA GLN A 71 -7.25 11.75 1.20
C GLN A 71 -8.08 11.00 0.14
N GLU A 72 -7.85 11.28 -1.13
CA GLU A 72 -8.50 10.58 -2.25
C GLU A 72 -8.16 9.09 -2.26
N PHE A 73 -6.89 8.75 -2.00
CA PHE A 73 -6.47 7.35 -1.88
C PHE A 73 -7.16 6.65 -0.71
N GLY A 74 -7.28 7.32 0.44
CA GLY A 74 -8.06 6.82 1.58
C GLY A 74 -9.53 6.57 1.25
N ARG A 75 -10.17 7.46 0.47
CA ARG A 75 -11.55 7.27 -0.01
C ARG A 75 -11.67 6.02 -0.89
N LYS A 76 -10.73 5.80 -1.81
CA LYS A 76 -10.71 4.59 -2.66
C LYS A 76 -10.61 3.31 -1.82
N ILE A 77 -9.81 3.32 -0.75
CA ILE A 77 -9.72 2.20 0.20
C ILE A 77 -11.06 1.98 0.88
N ALA A 78 -11.67 3.03 1.42
CA ALA A 78 -12.96 2.94 2.10
C ALA A 78 -14.07 2.41 1.19
N ASP A 79 -14.14 2.89 -0.05
CA ASP A 79 -15.12 2.42 -1.04
C ASP A 79 -14.92 0.94 -1.38
N LYS A 80 -13.68 0.51 -1.58
CA LYS A 80 -13.36 -0.91 -1.84
C LYS A 80 -13.73 -1.81 -0.66
N VAL A 81 -13.51 -1.35 0.56
CA VAL A 81 -13.90 -2.08 1.78
C VAL A 81 -15.42 -2.14 1.93
N LYS A 82 -16.13 -1.03 1.68
CA LYS A 82 -17.59 -0.96 1.76
C LYS A 82 -18.27 -1.87 0.73
N ASN A 83 -17.73 -1.95 -0.48
CA ASN A 83 -18.26 -2.76 -1.58
C ASN A 83 -17.92 -4.27 -1.48
N ARG A 84 -17.25 -4.70 -0.40
CA ARG A 84 -16.97 -6.13 -0.12
C ARG A 84 -18.08 -6.80 0.71
N ARG A 85 -19.22 -6.14 0.89
CA ARG A 85 -20.42 -6.68 1.56
C ARG A 85 -21.25 -7.53 0.61
#